data_AF-A0A1G9JUN3-F1
#
_entry.id   AF-A0A1G9JUN3-F1
#
_cell.length_a   1.000
_cell.length_b   1.000
_cell.length_c   1.000
_cell.angle_alpha   90.00
_cell.angle_beta   90.00
_cell.angle_gamma   90.00
#
_symmetry.space_group_name_H-M   'P 1'
#
loop_
_entity.id
_entity.type
_entity.pdbx_description
1 polymer ?
#
loop_
_entity_poly.entity_id
_entity_poly.type
_entity_poly.pdbx_seq_one_letter_code
_entity_poly.pdbx_strand_id
1 'polypeptide(L)'
;MTIAKALLPLFLLVGAALAQAELRPLDEGELQDVTGQDGISLSANLTFAPNPALTRCAGGCGARVAIKPGHSDGFIVVDNILGTFSFEGLKLDIVTIDSGFAGEGAQFNGQALRLELTEARFENARFTLGSSNQARGDQAGFRQTDLLTYSTNGEVRLHGNLYFFAAP
;
A
#
# COMPACT_ATOMS: atom_id res chain seq x y z
N MET A 1 -49.67 -49.65 -29.79
CA MET A 1 -49.19 -48.26 -29.68
C MET A 1 -49.46 -47.76 -28.27
N THR A 2 -48.55 -47.94 -27.28
CA THR A 2 -48.63 -47.19 -25.99
C THR A 2 -47.49 -47.46 -24.99
N ILE A 3 -46.76 -48.59 -25.03
CA ILE A 3 -45.81 -48.94 -23.95
C ILE A 3 -44.57 -48.02 -23.94
N ALA A 4 -44.09 -47.57 -25.10
CA ALA A 4 -42.90 -46.71 -25.20
C ALA A 4 -43.11 -45.25 -24.71
N LYS A 5 -44.36 -44.79 -24.53
CA LYS A 5 -44.66 -43.42 -24.07
C LYS A 5 -44.67 -43.27 -22.54
N ALA A 6 -44.76 -44.37 -21.79
CA ALA A 6 -44.84 -44.35 -20.33
C ALA A 6 -43.46 -44.41 -19.62
N LEU A 7 -42.40 -44.81 -20.34
CA LEU A 7 -41.04 -44.89 -19.78
C LEU A 7 -40.29 -43.55 -19.79
N LEU A 8 -40.63 -42.65 -20.73
CA LEU A 8 -40.01 -41.32 -20.85
C LEU A 8 -40.24 -40.39 -19.63
N PRO A 9 -41.46 -40.29 -19.03
CA PRO A 9 -41.65 -39.44 -17.86
C PRO A 9 -40.96 -40.00 -16.61
N LEU A 10 -40.86 -41.33 -16.48
CA LEU A 10 -40.19 -41.96 -15.34
C LEU A 10 -38.68 -41.75 -15.38
N PHE A 11 -38.08 -41.78 -16.57
CA PHE A 11 -36.65 -41.51 -16.75
C PHE A 11 -36.27 -40.04 -16.49
N LEU A 12 -37.16 -39.09 -16.82
CA LEU A 12 -36.99 -37.67 -16.52
C LEU A 12 -37.09 -37.36 -15.02
N LEU A 13 -37.94 -38.07 -14.28
CA LEU A 13 -38.07 -37.93 -12.82
C LEU A 13 -36.85 -38.44 -12.06
N VAL A 14 -36.18 -39.50 -12.54
CA VAL A 14 -34.93 -39.99 -11.93
C VAL A 14 -33.75 -39.07 -12.23
N GLY A 15 -33.70 -38.45 -13.42
CA GLY A 15 -32.65 -37.49 -13.78
C GLY A 15 -32.66 -36.21 -12.93
N ALA A 16 -33.85 -35.73 -12.55
CA ALA A 16 -33.99 -34.56 -11.68
C ALA A 16 -33.55 -34.80 -10.22
N ALA A 17 -33.66 -36.04 -9.73
CA ALA A 17 -33.19 -36.41 -8.39
C ALA A 17 -31.65 -36.48 -8.29
N LEU A 18 -30.95 -36.67 -9.42
CA LEU A 18 -29.48 -36.66 -9.51
C LEU A 18 -28.91 -35.26 -9.75
N ALA A 19 -29.74 -34.28 -10.07
CA ALA A 19 -29.37 -32.87 -10.13
C ALA A 19 -29.39 -32.26 -8.72
N GLN A 20 -28.62 -32.83 -7.81
CA GLN A 20 -28.31 -32.24 -6.52
C GLN A 20 -27.34 -31.08 -6.75
N ALA A 21 -27.87 -29.94 -7.18
CA ALA A 21 -27.23 -28.64 -7.02
C ALA A 21 -27.35 -28.25 -5.55
N GLU A 22 -26.60 -28.92 -4.70
CA GLU A 22 -26.48 -28.57 -3.29
C GLU A 22 -25.65 -27.28 -3.23
N LEU A 23 -26.30 -26.15 -2.91
CA LEU A 23 -25.63 -24.99 -2.37
C LEU A 23 -25.08 -25.40 -1.00
N ARG A 24 -23.90 -26.02 -1.00
CA ARG A 24 -23.20 -26.36 0.24
C ARG A 24 -22.90 -25.05 0.97
N PRO A 25 -23.39 -24.87 2.21
CA PRO A 25 -23.03 -23.71 2.99
C PRO A 25 -21.52 -23.73 3.16
N LEU A 26 -20.88 -22.65 2.70
CA LEU A 26 -19.46 -22.43 2.87
C LEU A 26 -19.21 -22.27 4.37
N ASP A 27 -18.26 -23.01 4.92
CA ASP A 27 -17.98 -22.98 6.35
C ASP A 27 -17.46 -21.59 6.75
N GLU A 28 -17.74 -21.15 7.98
CA GLU A 28 -17.33 -19.82 8.47
C GLU A 28 -15.80 -19.64 8.39
N GLY A 29 -15.03 -20.74 8.47
CA GLY A 29 -13.57 -20.75 8.26
C GLY A 29 -13.15 -20.52 6.80
N GLU A 30 -13.91 -21.04 5.83
CA GLU A 30 -13.67 -20.76 4.39
C GLU A 30 -14.08 -19.33 4.03
N LEU A 31 -15.10 -18.78 4.70
CA LEU A 31 -15.45 -17.36 4.61
C LEU A 31 -14.41 -16.46 5.30
N GLN A 32 -13.78 -16.89 6.39
CA GLN A 32 -12.65 -16.17 6.99
C GLN A 32 -11.45 -16.06 6.05
N ASP A 33 -11.19 -17.09 5.26
CA ASP A 33 -10.14 -17.09 4.24
C ASP A 33 -10.45 -16.08 3.11
N VAL A 34 -11.71 -15.91 2.73
CA VAL A 34 -12.13 -14.97 1.67
C VAL A 34 -12.29 -13.53 2.20
N THR A 35 -12.61 -13.35 3.48
CA THR A 35 -12.85 -12.03 4.09
C THR A 35 -11.58 -11.29 4.51
N GLY A 36 -10.41 -11.95 4.45
CA GLY A 36 -9.10 -11.36 4.74
C GLY A 36 -8.21 -11.08 3.52
N GLN A 37 -8.68 -11.35 2.29
CA GLN A 37 -7.82 -11.42 1.10
C GLN A 37 -7.62 -10.12 0.33
N ASP A 38 -8.44 -9.09 0.54
CA ASP A 38 -8.34 -7.87 -0.27
C ASP A 38 -7.61 -6.78 0.48
N GLY A 39 -6.28 -6.86 0.43
CA GLY A 39 -5.43 -5.69 0.61
C GLY A 39 -5.93 -4.55 -0.27
N ILE A 40 -6.06 -3.36 0.31
CA ILE A 40 -6.63 -2.21 -0.39
C ILE A 40 -5.72 -1.88 -1.57
N SER A 41 -6.25 -1.98 -2.79
CA SER A 41 -5.57 -1.53 -4.01
C SER A 41 -5.95 -0.08 -4.29
N LEU A 42 -4.98 0.82 -4.22
CA LEU A 42 -5.15 2.23 -4.52
C LEU A 42 -4.40 2.59 -5.79
N SER A 43 -5.10 3.26 -6.71
CA SER A 43 -4.48 4.03 -7.77
C SER A 43 -4.70 5.51 -7.48
N ALA A 44 -3.62 6.28 -7.41
CA ALA A 44 -3.67 7.68 -7.03
C ALA A 44 -2.62 8.48 -7.80
N ASN A 45 -2.95 9.73 -8.12
CA ASN A 45 -2.01 10.70 -8.66
C ASN A 45 -1.96 11.92 -7.74
N LEU A 46 -0.79 12.20 -7.17
CA LEU A 46 -0.54 13.28 -6.22
C LEU A 46 0.44 14.27 -6.84
N THR A 47 -0.01 15.51 -7.07
CA THR A 47 0.85 16.59 -7.58
C THR A 47 1.14 17.60 -6.47
N PHE A 48 2.42 17.85 -6.23
CA PHE A 48 2.88 18.82 -5.24
C PHE A 48 3.58 19.98 -5.94
N ALA A 49 2.96 21.16 -5.85
CA ALA A 49 3.51 22.41 -6.37
C ALA A 49 4.18 23.23 -5.25
N PRO A 50 5.18 24.05 -5.57
CA PRO A 50 5.79 24.94 -4.58
C PRO A 50 4.77 25.98 -4.11
N ASN A 51 4.71 26.19 -2.79
CA ASN A 51 3.94 27.26 -2.18
C ASN A 51 4.84 28.50 -1.99
N PRO A 52 4.62 29.59 -2.75
CA PRO A 52 5.45 30.79 -2.68
C PRO A 52 5.33 31.55 -1.35
N ALA A 53 4.28 31.30 -0.55
CA ALA A 53 4.15 31.88 0.78
C ALA A 53 5.20 31.30 1.77
N LEU A 54 5.76 30.12 1.47
CA LEU A 54 6.81 29.50 2.27
C LEU A 54 8.19 29.92 1.75
N THR A 55 8.74 30.98 2.32
CA THR A 55 9.97 31.64 1.86
C THR A 55 11.27 30.93 2.28
N ARG A 56 11.18 29.80 3.00
CA ARG A 56 12.36 28.98 3.37
C ARG A 56 13.09 28.45 2.13
N CYS A 57 12.37 28.20 1.04
CA CYS A 57 12.91 27.71 -0.23
C CYS A 57 12.82 28.81 -1.28
N ALA A 58 13.85 28.96 -2.11
CA ALA A 58 13.82 29.88 -3.24
C ALA A 58 12.69 29.48 -4.21
N GLY A 59 11.76 30.40 -4.47
CA GLY A 59 10.59 30.13 -5.32
C GLY A 59 9.41 29.42 -4.63
N GLY A 60 9.50 29.19 -3.32
CA GLY A 60 8.47 28.50 -2.53
C GLY A 60 8.84 27.06 -2.19
N CYS A 61 8.31 26.54 -1.08
CA CYS A 61 8.56 25.17 -0.65
C CYS A 61 7.43 24.22 -1.05
N GLY A 62 7.79 22.96 -1.31
CA GLY A 62 6.82 21.87 -1.49
C GLY A 62 6.15 21.40 -0.21
N ALA A 63 5.44 20.28 -0.31
CA ALA A 63 4.80 19.65 0.83
C ALA A 63 5.81 19.06 1.81
N ARG A 64 5.36 18.82 3.04
CA ARG A 64 6.21 18.30 4.12
C ARG A 64 5.42 17.28 4.93
N VAL A 65 6.05 16.14 5.18
CA VAL A 65 5.58 15.14 6.15
C VAL A 65 6.56 15.15 7.31
N ALA A 66 6.06 15.28 8.53
CA ALA A 66 6.87 15.25 9.74
C ALA A 66 6.36 14.15 10.67
N ILE A 67 7.27 13.27 11.07
CA ILE A 67 7.01 12.15 11.96
C ILE A 67 7.77 12.42 13.24
N LYS A 68 7.09 12.28 14.39
CA LYS A 68 7.71 12.38 15.71
C LYS A 68 7.97 10.98 16.26
N PRO A 69 9.21 10.49 16.28
CA PRO A 69 9.50 9.16 16.83
C PRO A 69 9.31 9.15 18.35
N GLY A 70 8.34 8.38 18.86
CA GLY A 70 8.11 8.17 20.29
C GLY A 70 8.17 9.45 21.15
N HIS A 71 8.96 9.41 22.21
CA HIS A 71 9.18 10.53 23.14
C HIS A 71 10.35 11.46 22.75
N SER A 72 10.76 11.50 21.49
CA SER A 72 11.87 12.37 21.07
C SER A 72 11.49 13.87 21.07
N ASP A 73 12.49 14.75 21.14
CA ASP A 73 12.29 16.20 21.04
C ASP A 73 12.30 16.71 19.59
N GLY A 74 12.61 15.84 18.62
CA GLY A 74 12.76 16.17 17.21
C GLY A 74 11.81 15.39 16.30
N PHE A 75 11.92 15.67 15.01
CA PHE A 75 11.12 15.08 13.95
C PHE A 75 12.02 14.48 12.89
N ILE A 76 11.62 13.34 12.34
CA ILE A 76 12.10 12.86 11.04
C ILE A 76 11.16 13.44 10.00
N VAL A 77 11.71 14.07 8.97
CA VAL A 77 10.91 14.81 8.00
C VAL A 77 11.25 14.40 6.58
N VAL A 78 10.20 14.25 5.77
CA VAL A 78 10.31 14.25 4.30
C VAL A 78 9.80 15.61 3.86
N ASP A 79 10.73 16.50 3.57
CA ASP A 79 10.51 17.92 3.35
C ASP A 79 10.65 18.29 1.87
N ASN A 80 10.03 19.41 1.50
CA ASN A 80 10.09 19.97 0.15
C ASN A 80 9.72 18.96 -0.95
N ILE A 81 8.66 18.19 -0.71
CA ILE A 81 8.07 17.24 -1.66
C ILE A 81 7.45 18.04 -2.80
N LEU A 82 7.98 17.85 -4.01
CA LEU A 82 7.58 18.52 -5.24
C LEU A 82 7.48 17.49 -6.38
N GLY A 83 6.70 17.82 -7.39
CA GLY A 83 6.51 16.99 -8.57
C GLY A 83 5.25 16.13 -8.50
N THR A 84 5.14 15.18 -9.41
CA THR A 84 3.96 14.33 -9.56
C THR A 84 4.31 12.90 -9.17
N PHE A 85 3.53 12.32 -8.27
CA PHE A 85 3.69 10.97 -7.76
C PHE A 85 2.44 10.18 -8.12
N SER A 86 2.55 9.25 -9.06
CA SER A 86 1.48 8.38 -9.49
C SER A 86 1.73 6.96 -9.02
N PHE A 87 0.69 6.33 -8.50
CA PHE A 87 0.68 4.95 -8.05
C PHE A 87 -0.44 4.24 -8.79
N GLU A 88 -0.11 3.10 -9.38
CA GLU A 88 -1.06 2.23 -10.07
C GLU A 88 -0.99 0.86 -9.40
N GLY A 89 -2.11 0.44 -8.80
CA GLY A 89 -2.19 -0.83 -8.08
C GLY A 89 -1.24 -0.91 -6.88
N LEU A 90 -1.14 0.16 -6.09
CA LEU A 90 -0.50 0.11 -4.77
C LEU A 90 -1.38 -0.74 -3.85
N LYS A 91 -0.86 -1.85 -3.32
CA LYS A 91 -1.58 -2.66 -2.34
C LYS A 91 -0.98 -2.51 -0.96
N LEU A 92 -1.84 -2.33 0.05
CA LEU A 92 -1.47 -2.39 1.46
C LEU A 92 -1.85 -3.75 2.02
N ASP A 93 -0.89 -4.45 2.61
CA ASP A 93 -1.09 -5.78 3.18
C ASP A 93 -0.29 -5.95 4.49
N ILE A 94 -0.80 -6.73 5.43
CA ILE A 94 -0.05 -7.14 6.63
C ILE A 94 0.41 -8.57 6.40
N VAL A 95 1.72 -8.75 6.30
CA VAL A 95 2.31 -10.05 6.00
C VAL A 95 3.11 -10.56 7.18
N THR A 96 3.09 -11.87 7.38
CA THR A 96 4.01 -12.56 8.27
C THR A 96 5.30 -12.83 7.51
N ILE A 97 6.43 -12.42 8.09
CA ILE A 97 7.77 -12.71 7.59
C ILE A 97 8.41 -13.68 8.59
N ASP A 98 8.45 -14.95 8.21
CA ASP A 98 9.03 -16.07 8.98
C ASP A 98 10.16 -16.78 8.21
N SER A 99 10.47 -16.32 7.00
CA SER A 99 11.41 -16.92 6.07
C SER A 99 11.86 -15.90 5.00
N GLY A 100 12.86 -16.25 4.19
CA GLY A 100 13.44 -15.35 3.18
C GLY A 100 14.51 -14.40 3.74
N PHE A 101 14.84 -13.34 2.98
CA PHE A 101 15.86 -12.34 3.33
C PHE A 101 17.20 -12.96 3.74
N ALA A 102 17.72 -13.89 2.94
CA ALA A 102 18.95 -14.63 3.24
C ALA A 102 18.97 -15.34 4.62
N GLY A 103 17.79 -15.70 5.16
CA GLY A 103 17.61 -16.37 6.44
C GLY A 103 17.21 -15.44 7.59
N GLU A 104 17.26 -14.12 7.40
CA GLU A 104 16.88 -13.13 8.41
C GLU A 104 15.38 -13.17 8.74
N GLY A 105 14.54 -13.55 7.77
CA GLY A 105 13.09 -13.65 8.00
C GLY A 105 12.73 -14.62 9.12
N ALA A 106 13.47 -15.73 9.26
CA ALA A 106 13.26 -16.70 10.34
C ALA A 106 13.68 -16.16 11.71
N GLN A 107 14.63 -15.21 11.76
CA GLN A 107 15.02 -14.53 12.99
C GLN A 107 14.01 -13.46 13.40
N PHE A 108 13.43 -12.77 12.41
CA PHE A 108 12.39 -11.77 12.65
C PHE A 108 11.08 -12.40 13.12
N ASN A 109 10.59 -13.42 12.39
CA ASN A 109 9.37 -14.19 12.70
C ASN A 109 8.20 -13.32 13.22
N GLY A 110 7.80 -12.34 12.42
CA GLY A 110 6.89 -11.28 12.86
C GLY A 110 6.05 -10.70 11.73
N GLN A 111 5.20 -9.73 12.08
CA GLN A 111 4.36 -9.03 11.11
C GLN A 111 5.05 -7.77 10.58
N ALA A 112 4.88 -7.51 9.29
CA ALA A 112 5.27 -6.27 8.64
C ALA A 112 4.12 -5.74 7.77
N LEU A 113 4.00 -4.43 7.68
CA LEU A 113 3.14 -3.79 6.69
C LEU A 113 3.88 -3.76 5.35
N ARG A 114 3.37 -4.47 4.36
CA ARG A 114 3.85 -4.47 2.98
C ARG A 114 3.06 -3.45 2.16
N LEU A 115 3.78 -2.54 1.53
CA LEU A 115 3.29 -1.75 0.40
C LEU A 115 3.81 -2.38 -0.88
N GLU A 116 2.94 -3.05 -1.61
CA GLU A 116 3.25 -3.61 -2.93
C GLU A 116 3.01 -2.54 -3.99
N LEU A 117 4.07 -2.12 -4.65
CA LEU A 117 4.06 -1.14 -5.74
C LEU A 117 4.10 -1.91 -7.06
N THR A 118 2.92 -2.09 -7.66
CA THR A 118 2.83 -2.67 -9.02
C THR A 118 3.52 -1.76 -10.01
N GLU A 119 3.14 -0.49 -10.04
CA GLU A 119 3.86 0.56 -10.78
C GLU A 119 3.71 1.90 -10.05
N ALA A 120 4.83 2.54 -9.75
CA ALA A 120 4.87 3.91 -9.26
C ALA A 120 5.70 4.78 -10.19
N ARG A 121 5.19 5.96 -10.53
CA ARG A 121 5.80 6.91 -11.47
C ARG A 121 5.98 8.25 -10.81
N PHE A 122 7.22 8.71 -10.75
CA PHE A 122 7.61 9.99 -10.17
C PHE A 122 8.11 10.90 -11.29
N GLU A 123 7.39 11.98 -11.58
CA GLU A 123 7.75 12.95 -12.60
C GLU A 123 8.24 14.25 -11.96
N ASN A 124 9.44 14.68 -12.35
CA ASN A 124 10.08 15.91 -11.85
C ASN A 124 10.09 15.97 -10.32
N ALA A 125 10.27 14.81 -9.69
CA ALA A 125 10.13 14.66 -8.26
C ALA A 125 11.35 15.18 -7.51
N ARG A 126 11.09 15.89 -6.41
CA ARG A 126 12.10 16.31 -5.45
C ARG A 126 11.56 16.11 -4.05
N PHE A 127 12.41 15.61 -3.15
CA PHE A 127 12.14 15.60 -1.71
C PHE A 127 13.45 15.52 -0.94
N THR A 128 13.42 15.95 0.31
CA THR A 128 14.56 15.92 1.22
C THR A 128 14.20 15.15 2.48
N LEU A 129 14.92 14.07 2.76
CA LEU A 129 14.89 13.42 4.07
C LEU A 129 15.78 14.19 5.04
N GLY A 130 15.25 14.53 6.21
CA GLY A 130 15.93 15.36 7.20
C GLY A 130 15.55 15.04 8.64
N SER A 131 16.27 15.65 9.58
CA SER A 131 15.85 15.78 10.98
C SER A 131 15.55 17.23 11.29
N SER A 132 14.50 17.49 12.06
CA SER A 132 14.03 18.84 12.37
C SER A 132 13.69 19.00 13.83
N ASN A 133 13.93 20.18 14.40
CA ASN A 133 13.47 20.51 15.74
C ASN A 133 11.97 20.84 15.81
N GLN A 134 11.31 21.00 14.65
CA GLN A 134 9.89 21.36 14.57
C GLN A 134 9.17 20.63 13.44
N ALA A 135 7.87 20.38 13.62
CA ALA A 135 7.02 19.71 12.64
C ALA A 135 6.84 20.55 11.37
N ARG A 136 6.64 21.86 11.54
CA ARG A 136 6.50 22.83 10.45
C ARG A 136 7.77 23.67 10.34
N GLY A 137 8.11 24.07 9.12
CA GLY A 137 9.31 24.86 8.85
C GLY A 137 9.07 26.32 8.50
N ASP A 138 7.98 26.89 8.99
CA ASP A 138 7.59 28.30 8.89
C ASP A 138 7.56 29.02 10.25
N GLN A 139 7.98 28.34 11.31
CA GLN A 139 7.95 28.85 12.67
C GLN A 139 9.30 29.43 13.12
N ALA A 140 9.26 30.37 14.07
CA ALA A 140 10.46 31.00 14.62
C ALA A 140 11.37 29.95 15.29
N GLY A 141 12.68 30.08 15.10
CA GLY A 141 13.67 29.15 15.66
C GLY A 141 13.72 27.78 14.94
N PHE A 142 13.09 27.65 13.77
CA PHE A 142 13.17 26.45 12.94
C PHE A 142 14.62 26.10 12.58
N ARG A 143 14.97 24.83 12.79
CA ARG A 143 16.27 24.25 12.42
C ARG A 143 16.06 22.85 11.88
N GLN A 144 16.56 22.62 10.68
CA GLN A 144 16.57 21.31 10.03
C GLN A 144 17.99 20.98 9.57
N THR A 145 18.32 19.71 9.69
CA THR A 145 19.50 19.11 9.06
C THR A 145 19.00 18.21 7.94
N ASP A 146 19.44 18.48 6.73
CA ASP A 146 19.14 17.66 5.57
C ASP A 146 20.10 16.48 5.54
N LEU A 147 19.58 15.26 5.46
CA LEU A 147 20.39 14.03 5.40
C LEU A 147 20.57 13.58 3.96
N LEU A 148 19.48 13.60 3.19
CA LEU A 148 19.47 13.17 1.79
C LEU A 148 18.47 14.02 1.02
N THR A 149 18.92 14.62 -0.09
CA THR A 149 18.03 15.23 -1.06
C THR A 149 18.01 14.39 -2.32
N TYR A 150 16.82 13.92 -2.69
CA TYR A 150 16.56 13.30 -3.97
C TYR A 150 15.93 14.31 -4.92
N SER A 151 16.40 14.34 -6.17
CA SER A 151 15.85 15.19 -7.22
C SER A 151 16.03 14.51 -8.58
N THR A 152 14.97 14.48 -9.37
CA THR A 152 15.01 14.02 -10.76
C THR A 152 14.35 15.05 -11.68
N ASN A 153 14.81 15.11 -12.93
CA ASN A 153 14.21 15.90 -13.99
C ASN A 153 13.85 14.94 -15.13
N GLY A 154 12.56 14.64 -15.25
CA GLY A 154 12.03 13.51 -16.02
C GLY A 154 11.25 12.52 -15.17
N GLU A 155 10.96 11.36 -15.75
CA GLU A 155 10.15 10.29 -15.15
C GLU A 155 11.04 9.20 -14.56
N VAL A 156 10.70 8.74 -13.36
CA VAL A 156 11.29 7.55 -12.72
C VAL A 156 10.18 6.56 -12.42
N ARG A 157 10.37 5.31 -12.85
CA ARG A 157 9.46 4.19 -12.56
C ARG A 157 10.03 3.32 -11.45
N LEU A 158 9.18 2.95 -10.51
CA LEU A 158 9.50 2.12 -9.36
C LEU A 158 8.52 0.94 -9.33
N HIS A 159 9.07 -0.24 -9.07
CA HIS A 159 8.33 -1.49 -8.92
C HIS A 159 8.88 -2.25 -7.72
N GLY A 160 8.04 -3.04 -7.06
CA GLY A 160 8.43 -3.93 -5.96
C GLY A 160 7.75 -3.59 -4.64
N ASN A 161 8.33 -4.07 -3.54
CA ASN A 161 7.67 -4.03 -2.23
C ASN A 161 8.47 -3.16 -1.25
N LEU A 162 7.76 -2.30 -0.51
CA LEU A 162 8.29 -1.63 0.67
C LEU A 162 7.72 -2.33 1.91
N TYR A 163 8.59 -2.63 2.87
CA TYR A 163 8.19 -3.27 4.12
C TYR A 163 8.42 -2.30 5.28
N PHE A 164 7.37 -2.09 6.08
CA PHE A 164 7.40 -1.30 7.29
C PHE A 164 7.32 -2.24 8.48
N PHE A 165 8.39 -2.24 9.26
CA PHE A 165 8.51 -3.03 10.48
C PHE A 165 8.15 -2.16 11.67
N ALA A 166 7.41 -2.72 12.62
CA ALA A 166 7.16 -2.03 13.88
C ALA A 166 8.50 -1.75 14.58
N ALA A 167 8.60 -0.59 15.23
CA ALA A 167 9.74 -0.30 16.08
C ALA A 167 9.76 -1.32 17.25
N PRO A 168 10.95 -1.79 17.66
CA PRO A 168 11.09 -2.69 18.81
C PRO A 168 10.64 -2.04 20.13
#